data_AF-A0A549YMS7-F1
#
_entry.id   AF-A0A549YMS7-F1
#
_cell.length_a   1.000
_cell.length_b   1.000
_cell.length_c   1.000
_cell.angle_alpha   90.00
_cell.angle_beta   90.00
_cell.angle_gamma   90.00
#
_symmetry.space_group_name_H-M   'P 1'
#
loop_
_entity.id
_entity.type
_entity.pdbx_description
1 polymer ?
#
loop_
_entity_poly.entity_id
_entity_poly.type
_entity_poly.pdbx_seq_one_letter_code
_entity_poly.pdbx_strand_id
1 'polypeptide(L)'
;MKWDFNGCVNKPHLSGARLKVKFYAFEHKPRMLEVVKWFMHHEMITKDIQTAKRNLDGVVRYIKFVDSTAPEIESFADITQELLTAYFDHLLTVKSETNDKPLSPVSIKKAALAVKEILIKGNIKGWDVPENVGYVQRLYDEKIIDNKTLKIDSKKQMDKLTAKVSDENLINKLVKTAMEDLELNRNILVASATVITLQLGLRISEIITIENGCLDVIGGEPMIDCSTGKLHSERIEVLKPANELVIEAINKLEEYSKPLREESGLPYLFLNRKRNEKGYPAALVNHPNWNKNYLRPWLIEHNIVDSSGKIVEFTSHTLRHAFATYALKGGASIEVISEIMNHKTIRGTQHYTHPIQEEVKRRFNEVLNEGAILSGKKALQIRDKLKENNPFKGKTVNQVDKLRRAMKIQVLSHGLCLHHPMRNEPCAGDGVCLGCRNFLTTPEFLDVHKGRLKRVRNELAKAPNEGPYENKLRKMENYLVDIIADLEKQISYSGKEDNSKYKDPATVGGLK
;
A
#
# COMPACT_ATOMS: atom_id res chain seq x y z
N MET A 1 19.49 23.95 -21.98
CA MET A 1 18.59 22.84 -22.34
C MET A 1 18.62 21.63 -21.39
N LYS A 2 19.34 21.68 -20.25
CA LYS A 2 19.30 20.66 -19.20
C LYS A 2 19.44 21.29 -17.81
N TRP A 3 18.85 20.68 -16.79
CA TRP A 3 19.12 20.95 -15.38
C TRP A 3 19.75 19.71 -14.74
N ASP A 4 20.76 19.89 -13.90
CA ASP A 4 21.50 18.81 -13.26
C ASP A 4 21.45 18.98 -11.74
N PHE A 5 20.87 18.00 -11.05
CA PHE A 5 20.68 17.99 -9.59
C PHE A 5 21.56 16.96 -8.90
N ASN A 6 22.57 16.39 -9.58
CA ASN A 6 23.55 15.55 -8.92
C ASN A 6 24.30 16.34 -7.84
N GLY A 7 24.39 15.79 -6.63
CA GLY A 7 24.97 16.48 -5.46
C GLY A 7 24.00 17.38 -4.69
N CYS A 8 22.84 17.73 -5.25
CA CYS A 8 21.84 18.57 -4.59
C CYS A 8 20.72 17.77 -3.90
N VAL A 9 20.60 16.47 -4.20
CA VAL A 9 19.55 15.60 -3.65
C VAL A 9 20.19 14.57 -2.73
N ASN A 10 19.84 14.60 -1.44
CA ASN A 10 20.33 13.64 -0.45
C ASN A 10 19.63 12.28 -0.56
N LYS A 11 19.85 11.56 -1.66
CA LYS A 11 19.36 10.20 -1.89
C LYS A 11 20.49 9.30 -2.38
N PRO A 12 21.15 8.52 -1.50
CA PRO A 12 22.38 7.79 -1.83
C PRO A 12 22.20 6.74 -2.93
N HIS A 13 20.97 6.23 -3.12
CA HIS A 13 20.64 5.26 -4.17
C HIS A 13 20.20 5.90 -5.51
N LEU A 14 20.21 7.24 -5.63
CA LEU A 14 19.84 7.96 -6.85
C LEU A 14 21.02 8.82 -7.33
N SER A 15 21.46 8.57 -8.57
CA SER A 15 22.53 9.35 -9.20
C SER A 15 22.42 9.38 -10.73
N GLY A 16 23.27 10.20 -11.35
CA GLY A 16 23.47 10.26 -12.79
C GLY A 16 22.29 10.86 -13.55
N ALA A 17 21.90 10.21 -14.65
CA ALA A 17 20.84 10.69 -15.53
C ALA A 17 19.47 10.82 -14.83
N ARG A 18 19.25 10.13 -13.70
CA ARG A 18 18.00 10.23 -12.94
C ARG A 18 17.81 11.57 -12.26
N LEU A 19 18.90 12.27 -11.94
CA LEU A 19 18.90 13.61 -11.38
C LEU A 19 19.09 14.69 -12.45
N LYS A 20 19.08 14.33 -13.74
CA LYS A 20 19.12 15.27 -14.86
C LYS A 20 17.74 15.45 -15.47
N VAL A 21 17.34 16.70 -15.69
CA VAL A 21 16.12 17.08 -16.42
C VAL A 21 16.55 17.63 -17.78
N LYS A 22 15.95 17.12 -18.85
CA LYS A 22 16.32 17.44 -20.23
C LYS A 22 15.12 18.05 -20.96
N PHE A 23 15.33 19.13 -21.70
CA PHE A 23 14.27 19.86 -22.39
C PHE A 23 14.40 19.82 -23.92
N TYR A 24 15.24 18.93 -24.47
CA TYR A 24 15.53 18.86 -25.91
C TYR A 24 14.29 18.67 -26.80
N ALA A 25 13.25 18.02 -26.28
CA ALA A 25 11.99 17.82 -27.01
C ALA A 25 11.20 19.11 -27.30
N PHE A 26 11.63 20.26 -26.76
CA PHE A 26 10.96 21.55 -26.93
C PHE A 26 11.88 22.59 -27.59
N GLU A 27 13.05 22.20 -28.06
CA GLU A 27 14.06 23.12 -28.62
C GLU A 27 13.52 23.91 -29.82
N HIS A 28 12.69 23.27 -30.63
CA HIS A 28 12.03 23.84 -31.80
C HIS A 28 10.75 24.64 -31.48
N LYS A 29 10.29 24.68 -30.22
CA LYS A 29 9.09 25.44 -29.80
C LYS A 29 9.38 26.30 -28.56
N PRO A 30 10.02 27.48 -28.72
CA PRO A 30 10.49 28.31 -27.61
C PRO A 30 9.40 28.76 -26.63
N ARG A 31 8.21 29.12 -27.12
CA ARG A 31 7.07 29.53 -26.29
C ARG A 31 6.60 28.40 -25.36
N MET A 32 6.43 27.18 -25.90
CA MET A 32 6.12 26.00 -25.09
C MET A 32 7.25 25.65 -24.11
N LEU A 33 8.51 25.75 -24.53
CA LEU A 33 9.66 25.46 -23.66
C LEU A 33 9.64 26.34 -22.40
N GLU A 34 9.26 27.61 -22.51
CA GLU A 34 9.14 28.51 -21.37
C GLU A 34 8.10 28.01 -20.36
N VAL A 35 6.87 27.73 -20.81
CA VAL A 35 5.80 27.19 -19.96
C VAL A 35 6.22 25.88 -19.30
N VAL A 36 6.91 25.00 -20.04
CA VAL A 36 7.41 23.72 -19.51
C VAL A 36 8.45 23.93 -18.42
N LYS A 37 9.34 24.91 -18.55
CA LYS A 37 10.29 25.26 -17.48
C LYS A 37 9.57 25.77 -16.25
N TRP A 38 8.57 26.63 -16.40
CA TRP A 38 7.75 27.12 -15.27
C TRP A 38 6.99 25.99 -14.57
N PHE A 39 6.40 25.09 -15.36
CA PHE A 39 5.74 23.89 -14.85
C PHE A 39 6.73 23.01 -14.08
N MET A 40 7.91 22.75 -14.65
CA MET A 40 8.93 21.93 -13.99
C MET A 40 9.46 22.57 -12.70
N HIS A 41 9.63 23.88 -12.68
CA HIS A 41 10.00 24.60 -11.47
C HIS A 41 8.94 24.38 -10.36
N HIS A 42 7.65 24.56 -10.69
CA HIS A 42 6.56 24.31 -9.75
C HIS A 42 6.49 22.85 -9.28
N GLU A 43 6.65 21.89 -10.18
CA GLU A 43 6.62 20.47 -9.86
C GLU A 43 7.78 20.06 -8.95
N MET A 44 8.95 20.68 -9.11
CA MET A 44 10.14 20.40 -8.29
C MET A 44 10.06 21.03 -6.90
N ILE A 45 9.34 22.14 -6.75
CA ILE A 45 9.05 22.73 -5.42
C ILE A 45 8.06 21.86 -4.64
N THR A 46 7.05 21.32 -5.32
CA THR A 46 5.91 20.66 -4.67
C THR A 46 6.04 19.15 -4.56
N LYS A 47 6.92 18.51 -5.35
CA LYS A 47 7.02 17.06 -5.47
C LYS A 47 8.47 16.60 -5.55
N ASP A 48 8.68 15.32 -5.26
CA ASP A 48 9.97 14.66 -5.50
C ASP A 48 10.37 14.71 -6.98
N ILE A 49 11.68 14.88 -7.24
CA ILE A 49 12.26 14.96 -8.58
C ILE A 49 11.83 13.84 -9.53
N GLN A 50 11.65 12.60 -9.04
CA GLN A 50 11.22 11.50 -9.89
C GLN A 50 9.74 11.64 -10.30
N THR A 51 8.92 12.29 -9.47
CA THR A 51 7.53 12.59 -9.82
C THR A 51 7.45 13.72 -10.82
N ALA A 52 8.22 14.80 -10.62
CA ALA A 52 8.31 15.90 -11.57
C ALA A 52 8.76 15.42 -12.95
N LYS A 53 9.80 14.58 -13.01
CA LYS A 53 10.28 13.98 -14.27
C LYS A 53 9.24 13.14 -15.00
N ARG A 54 8.45 12.33 -14.27
CA ARG A 54 7.36 11.57 -14.90
C ARG A 54 6.28 12.47 -15.49
N ASN A 55 6.03 13.61 -14.87
CA ASN A 55 5.09 14.59 -15.41
C ASN A 55 5.69 15.27 -16.65
N LEU A 56 6.99 15.59 -16.64
CA LEU A 56 7.70 16.02 -17.85
C LEU A 56 7.58 15.00 -18.98
N ASP A 57 7.80 13.71 -18.70
CA ASP A 57 7.68 12.64 -19.71
C ASP A 57 6.26 12.60 -20.32
N GLY A 58 5.23 12.90 -19.51
CA GLY A 58 3.85 13.05 -19.97
C GLY A 58 3.65 14.24 -20.91
N VAL A 59 4.27 15.38 -20.61
CA VAL A 59 4.24 16.58 -21.48
C VAL A 59 5.08 16.36 -22.75
N VAL A 60 6.23 15.69 -22.67
CA VAL A 60 7.05 15.32 -23.84
C VAL A 60 6.25 14.43 -24.79
N ARG A 61 5.48 13.48 -24.27
CA ARG A 61 4.58 12.65 -25.09
C ARG A 61 3.52 13.49 -25.82
N TYR A 62 2.98 14.50 -25.14
CA TYR A 62 2.05 15.43 -25.77
C TYR A 62 2.69 16.22 -26.90
N ILE A 63 3.90 16.75 -26.69
CA ILE A 63 4.58 17.50 -27.75
C ILE A 63 4.89 16.64 -28.96
N LYS A 64 5.31 15.38 -28.78
CA LYS A 64 5.47 14.45 -29.91
C LYS A 64 4.17 14.23 -30.70
N PHE A 65 3.02 14.23 -30.02
CA PHE A 65 1.72 14.15 -30.68
C PHE A 65 1.40 15.46 -31.43
N VAL A 66 1.64 16.61 -30.83
CA VAL A 66 1.45 17.92 -31.48
C VAL A 66 2.36 18.04 -32.70
N ASP A 67 3.64 17.72 -32.59
CA ASP A 67 4.61 17.77 -33.69
C ASP A 67 4.22 16.91 -34.90
N SER A 68 3.49 15.81 -34.66
CA SER A 68 3.04 14.90 -35.73
C SER A 68 1.65 15.21 -36.28
N THR A 69 0.80 15.91 -35.52
CA THR A 69 -0.63 16.09 -35.86
C THR A 69 -0.99 17.54 -36.15
N ALA A 70 -0.33 18.48 -35.49
CA ALA A 70 -0.57 19.93 -35.55
C ALA A 70 0.76 20.71 -35.36
N PRO A 71 1.75 20.54 -36.27
CA PRO A 71 3.07 21.13 -36.13
C PRO A 71 3.06 22.67 -36.09
N GLU A 72 2.02 23.31 -36.62
CA GLU A 72 1.79 24.76 -36.61
C GLU A 72 1.53 25.33 -35.20
N ILE A 73 1.15 24.48 -34.23
CA ILE A 73 0.88 24.90 -32.86
C ILE A 73 2.19 25.17 -32.13
N GLU A 74 2.54 26.44 -31.92
CA GLU A 74 3.82 26.84 -31.29
C GLU A 74 3.69 27.22 -29.81
N SER A 75 2.48 27.44 -29.31
CA SER A 75 2.18 27.76 -27.91
C SER A 75 1.18 26.79 -27.28
N PHE A 76 1.24 26.64 -25.96
CA PHE A 76 0.15 25.98 -25.24
C PHE A 76 -1.14 26.82 -25.29
N ALA A 77 -1.07 28.14 -25.49
CA ALA A 77 -2.22 29.02 -25.62
C ALA A 77 -3.13 28.67 -26.81
N ASP A 78 -2.54 28.10 -27.86
CA ASP A 78 -3.25 27.71 -29.08
C ASP A 78 -3.93 26.33 -28.95
N ILE A 79 -3.87 25.70 -27.77
CA ILE A 79 -4.47 24.37 -27.55
C ILE A 79 -5.99 24.48 -27.46
N THR A 80 -6.64 23.83 -28.42
CA THR A 80 -8.10 23.75 -28.50
C THR A 80 -8.65 22.53 -27.79
N GLN A 81 -9.97 22.55 -27.55
CA GLN A 81 -10.69 21.41 -27.00
C GLN A 81 -10.60 20.18 -27.93
N GLU A 82 -10.63 20.42 -29.24
CA GLU A 82 -10.53 19.38 -30.28
C GLU A 82 -9.15 18.72 -30.25
N LEU A 83 -8.08 19.49 -30.18
CA LEU A 83 -6.71 18.97 -30.12
C LEU A 83 -6.46 18.16 -28.84
N LEU A 84 -6.94 18.66 -27.69
CA LEU A 84 -6.82 17.94 -26.43
C LEU A 84 -7.62 16.63 -26.44
N THR A 85 -8.81 16.65 -27.05
CA THR A 85 -9.64 15.46 -27.24
C THR A 85 -8.92 14.42 -28.10
N ALA A 86 -8.36 14.85 -29.24
CA ALA A 86 -7.60 13.99 -30.13
C ALA A 86 -6.38 13.38 -29.44
N TYR A 87 -5.68 14.14 -28.59
CA TYR A 87 -4.58 13.61 -27.79
C TYR A 87 -5.03 12.54 -26.79
N PHE A 88 -6.14 12.76 -26.07
CA PHE A 88 -6.64 11.77 -25.12
C PHE A 88 -7.09 10.48 -25.82
N ASP A 89 -7.69 10.58 -27.00
CA ASP A 89 -8.02 9.40 -27.82
C ASP A 89 -6.75 8.71 -28.34
N HIS A 90 -5.75 9.46 -28.78
CA HIS A 90 -4.45 8.93 -29.18
C HIS A 90 -3.76 8.15 -28.05
N LEU A 91 -3.85 8.61 -26.79
CA LEU A 91 -3.28 7.89 -25.66
C LEU A 91 -3.87 6.47 -25.46
N LEU A 92 -5.11 6.24 -25.88
CA LEU A 92 -5.77 4.94 -25.77
C LEU A 92 -5.23 3.92 -26.78
N THR A 93 -4.65 4.38 -27.89
CA THR A 93 -4.21 3.52 -29.00
C THR A 93 -2.69 3.51 -29.17
N VAL A 94 -1.98 4.51 -28.65
CA VAL A 94 -0.54 4.65 -28.83
C VAL A 94 0.24 3.50 -28.18
N LYS A 95 1.29 3.08 -28.86
CA LYS A 95 2.24 2.09 -28.37
C LYS A 95 3.42 2.74 -27.66
N SER A 96 4.01 2.00 -26.74
CA SER A 96 5.22 2.39 -26.02
C SER A 96 6.44 2.25 -26.93
N GLU A 97 7.21 3.33 -27.07
CA GLU A 97 8.46 3.38 -27.85
C GLU A 97 9.51 2.36 -27.38
N THR A 98 9.42 1.89 -26.13
CA THR A 98 10.42 0.97 -25.55
C THR A 98 10.16 -0.50 -25.89
N ASN A 99 8.91 -0.88 -26.15
CA ASN A 99 8.53 -2.29 -26.26
C ASN A 99 7.40 -2.59 -27.26
N ASP A 100 6.97 -1.59 -28.03
CA ASP A 100 5.90 -1.65 -29.04
C ASP A 100 4.55 -2.21 -28.52
N LYS A 101 4.32 -2.16 -27.21
CA LYS A 101 3.06 -2.61 -26.59
C LYS A 101 2.14 -1.43 -26.31
N PRO A 102 0.80 -1.63 -26.29
CA PRO A 102 -0.14 -0.61 -25.84
C PRO A 102 0.24 -0.06 -24.46
N LEU A 103 0.00 1.23 -24.24
CA LEU A 103 0.25 1.85 -22.93
C LEU A 103 -0.60 1.20 -21.83
N SER A 104 -0.02 1.07 -20.64
CA SER A 104 -0.78 0.63 -19.48
C SER A 104 -1.81 1.69 -19.06
N PRO A 105 -2.95 1.31 -18.44
CA PRO A 105 -3.93 2.26 -17.94
C PRO A 105 -3.33 3.32 -17.00
N VAL A 106 -2.34 2.94 -16.19
CA VAL A 106 -1.62 3.85 -15.30
C VAL A 106 -0.76 4.86 -16.09
N SER A 107 -0.10 4.41 -17.16
CA SER A 107 0.70 5.28 -18.03
C SER A 107 -0.17 6.29 -18.77
N ILE A 108 -1.30 5.84 -19.32
CA ILE A 108 -2.30 6.68 -19.99
C ILE A 108 -2.79 7.76 -19.03
N LYS A 109 -3.23 7.34 -17.83
CA LYS A 109 -3.75 8.27 -16.81
C LYS A 109 -2.72 9.32 -16.40
N LYS A 110 -1.45 8.94 -16.26
CA LYS A 110 -0.37 9.87 -15.89
C LYS A 110 -0.01 10.84 -17.02
N ALA A 111 0.05 10.37 -18.26
CA ALA A 111 0.33 11.22 -19.41
C ALA A 111 -0.77 12.27 -19.60
N ALA A 112 -2.04 11.85 -19.55
CA ALA A 112 -3.18 12.77 -19.62
C ALA A 112 -3.21 13.74 -18.42
N LEU A 113 -2.89 13.27 -17.21
CA LEU A 113 -2.85 14.12 -16.02
C LEU A 113 -1.78 15.20 -16.13
N ALA A 114 -0.59 14.89 -16.68
CA ALA A 114 0.47 15.87 -16.84
C ALA A 114 0.04 17.05 -17.74
N VAL A 115 -0.63 16.76 -18.86
CA VAL A 115 -1.16 17.77 -19.78
C VAL A 115 -2.29 18.57 -19.13
N LYS A 116 -3.22 17.91 -18.44
CA LYS A 116 -4.25 18.60 -17.66
C LYS A 116 -3.63 19.57 -16.64
N GLU A 117 -2.63 19.12 -15.89
CA GLU A 117 -2.02 19.91 -14.82
C GLU A 117 -1.26 21.12 -15.35
N ILE A 118 -0.51 21.00 -16.44
CA ILE A 118 0.20 22.14 -17.03
C ILE A 118 -0.77 23.21 -17.55
N LEU A 119 -1.90 22.81 -18.15
CA LEU A 119 -2.94 23.73 -18.63
C LEU A 119 -3.67 24.44 -17.47
N ILE A 120 -4.17 23.68 -16.49
CA ILE A 120 -4.93 24.25 -15.37
C ILE A 120 -4.02 25.13 -14.49
N LYS A 121 -2.82 24.65 -14.14
CA LYS A 121 -1.88 25.45 -13.34
C LYS A 121 -1.36 26.64 -14.09
N GLY A 122 -1.12 26.49 -15.40
CA GLY A 122 -0.72 27.59 -16.25
C GLY A 122 -1.74 28.70 -16.24
N ASN A 123 -3.02 28.36 -16.37
CA ASN A 123 -4.10 29.34 -16.38
C ASN A 123 -4.19 30.09 -15.03
N ILE A 124 -4.14 29.36 -13.92
CA ILE A 124 -4.13 29.95 -12.55
C ILE A 124 -2.93 30.87 -12.34
N LYS A 125 -1.78 30.57 -12.95
CA LYS A 125 -0.52 31.30 -12.76
C LYS A 125 -0.22 32.32 -13.86
N GLY A 126 -1.10 32.48 -14.84
CA GLY A 126 -0.91 33.39 -15.98
C GLY A 126 0.23 32.98 -16.92
N TRP A 127 0.46 31.68 -17.12
CA TRP A 127 1.39 31.18 -18.14
C TRP A 127 0.73 31.20 -19.53
N ASP A 128 1.55 31.05 -20.58
CA ASP A 128 1.13 31.02 -21.99
C ASP A 128 0.34 29.73 -22.33
N VAL A 129 -0.89 29.62 -21.81
CA VAL A 129 -1.85 28.52 -21.97
C VAL A 129 -3.24 29.10 -22.29
N PRO A 130 -4.25 28.29 -22.67
CA PRO A 130 -5.54 28.83 -23.09
C PRO A 130 -6.23 29.62 -21.96
N GLU A 131 -6.89 30.73 -22.30
CA GLU A 131 -7.61 31.54 -21.31
C GLU A 131 -8.80 30.77 -20.71
N ASN A 132 -9.49 29.98 -21.52
CA ASN A 132 -10.58 29.11 -21.08
C ASN A 132 -10.09 27.67 -20.95
N VAL A 133 -9.88 27.20 -19.72
CA VAL A 133 -9.53 25.80 -19.41
C VAL A 133 -10.66 25.02 -18.74
N GLY A 134 -11.88 25.57 -18.70
CA GLY A 134 -13.03 24.95 -18.02
C GLY A 134 -13.39 23.56 -18.55
N TYR A 135 -13.09 23.30 -19.83
CA TYR A 135 -13.32 22.02 -20.48
C TYR A 135 -12.30 20.92 -20.09
N VAL A 136 -11.10 21.29 -19.63
CA VAL A 136 -9.97 20.37 -19.47
C VAL A 136 -10.26 19.28 -18.42
N GLN A 137 -10.83 19.67 -17.28
CA GLN A 137 -11.19 18.73 -16.21
C GLN A 137 -12.28 17.75 -16.69
N ARG A 138 -13.34 18.28 -17.31
CA ARG A 138 -14.45 17.48 -17.83
C ARG A 138 -13.99 16.47 -18.87
N LEU A 139 -13.18 16.89 -19.84
CA LEU A 139 -12.61 15.99 -20.84
C LEU A 139 -11.73 14.90 -20.21
N TYR A 140 -10.88 15.27 -19.25
CA TYR A 140 -10.05 14.30 -18.55
C TYR A 140 -10.90 13.25 -17.82
N ASP A 141 -11.98 13.68 -17.16
CA ASP A 141 -12.85 12.75 -16.46
C ASP A 141 -13.60 11.84 -17.45
N GLU A 142 -14.24 12.40 -18.48
CA GLU A 142 -14.98 11.66 -19.50
C GLU A 142 -14.10 10.65 -20.25
N LYS A 143 -12.93 11.07 -20.75
CA LYS A 143 -12.08 10.26 -21.64
C LYS A 143 -11.15 9.30 -20.91
N ILE A 144 -10.74 9.62 -19.67
CA ILE A 144 -9.69 8.88 -18.96
C ILE A 144 -10.22 8.26 -17.67
N ILE A 145 -10.87 9.03 -16.80
CA ILE A 145 -11.32 8.51 -15.49
C ILE A 145 -12.52 7.58 -15.65
N ASP A 146 -13.49 7.97 -16.47
CA ASP A 146 -14.75 7.25 -16.67
C ASP A 146 -14.77 6.26 -17.84
N ASN A 147 -13.62 6.15 -18.53
CA ASN A 147 -13.41 5.20 -19.59
C ASN A 147 -13.60 3.75 -19.10
N LYS A 148 -14.62 3.08 -19.65
CA LYS A 148 -14.99 1.71 -19.28
C LYS A 148 -13.86 0.72 -19.56
N THR A 149 -13.19 0.84 -20.70
CA THR A 149 -12.09 -0.03 -21.11
C THR A 149 -10.91 0.07 -20.14
N LEU A 150 -10.50 1.30 -19.79
CA LEU A 150 -9.41 1.51 -18.83
C LEU A 150 -9.76 0.98 -17.43
N LYS A 151 -11.01 1.11 -16.99
CA LYS A 151 -11.49 0.54 -15.72
C LYS A 151 -11.43 -0.99 -15.72
N ILE A 152 -11.87 -1.63 -16.80
CA ILE A 152 -11.82 -3.09 -16.96
C ILE A 152 -10.37 -3.59 -16.96
N ASP A 153 -9.49 -2.95 -17.73
CA ASP A 153 -8.09 -3.36 -17.82
C ASP A 153 -7.34 -3.17 -16.50
N SER A 154 -7.60 -2.06 -15.80
CA SER A 154 -7.06 -1.82 -14.46
C SER A 154 -7.51 -2.91 -13.48
N LYS A 155 -8.79 -3.32 -13.55
CA LYS A 155 -9.31 -4.40 -12.72
C LYS A 155 -8.64 -5.74 -13.05
N LYS A 156 -8.52 -6.11 -14.32
CA LYS A 156 -7.82 -7.33 -14.75
C LYS A 156 -6.37 -7.38 -14.25
N GLN A 157 -5.66 -6.26 -14.28
CA GLN A 157 -4.29 -6.18 -13.75
C GLN A 157 -4.25 -6.39 -12.23
N MET A 158 -5.20 -5.81 -11.50
CA MET A 158 -5.33 -5.99 -10.06
C MET A 158 -5.67 -7.44 -9.70
N ASP A 159 -6.65 -8.05 -10.38
CA ASP A 159 -7.07 -9.43 -10.14
C ASP A 159 -5.91 -10.42 -10.36
N LYS A 160 -5.10 -10.20 -11.41
CA LYS A 160 -3.87 -10.99 -11.65
C LYS A 160 -2.84 -10.84 -10.54
N LEU A 161 -2.65 -9.63 -10.02
CA LEU A 161 -1.74 -9.39 -8.90
C LEU A 161 -2.24 -10.07 -7.63
N THR A 162 -3.53 -9.96 -7.33
CA THR A 162 -4.16 -10.61 -6.18
C THR A 162 -4.06 -12.12 -6.26
N ALA A 163 -4.31 -12.73 -7.43
CA ALA A 163 -4.18 -14.16 -7.63
C ALA A 163 -2.75 -14.65 -7.33
N LYS A 164 -1.74 -13.97 -7.89
CA LYS A 164 -0.31 -14.28 -7.66
C LYS A 164 0.08 -14.22 -6.19
N VAL A 165 -0.43 -13.21 -5.49
CA VAL A 165 -0.06 -12.94 -4.10
C VAL A 165 -0.81 -13.86 -3.12
N SER A 166 -1.99 -14.37 -3.50
CA SER A 166 -2.82 -15.18 -2.60
C SER A 166 -2.43 -16.66 -2.54
N ASP A 167 -1.51 -17.10 -3.39
CA ASP A 167 -0.98 -18.47 -3.44
C ASP A 167 0.04 -18.70 -2.30
N GLU A 168 -0.38 -19.43 -1.28
CA GLU A 168 0.40 -19.67 -0.07
C GLU A 168 1.58 -20.61 -0.30
N ASN A 169 1.40 -21.61 -1.15
CA ASN A 169 2.46 -22.54 -1.51
C ASN A 169 3.61 -21.82 -2.22
N LEU A 170 3.27 -20.87 -3.11
CA LEU A 170 4.26 -20.06 -3.80
C LEU A 170 5.04 -19.14 -2.85
N ILE A 171 4.36 -18.48 -1.89
CA ILE A 171 5.03 -17.63 -0.91
C ILE A 171 5.91 -18.45 0.04
N ASN A 172 5.42 -19.61 0.50
CA ASN A 172 6.20 -20.51 1.35
C ASN A 172 7.44 -21.04 0.60
N LYS A 173 7.30 -21.39 -0.68
CA LYS A 173 8.43 -21.77 -1.54
C LYS A 173 9.47 -20.64 -1.62
N LEU A 174 9.04 -19.40 -1.84
CA LEU A 174 9.94 -18.24 -1.90
C LEU A 174 10.73 -18.03 -0.61
N VAL A 175 10.06 -18.09 0.56
CA VAL A 175 10.74 -17.93 1.85
C VAL A 175 11.73 -19.08 2.06
N LYS A 176 11.31 -20.31 1.82
CA LYS A 176 12.15 -21.50 1.98
C LYS A 176 13.41 -21.43 1.11
N THR A 177 13.24 -21.16 -0.19
CA THR A 177 14.37 -21.03 -1.13
C THR A 177 15.30 -19.87 -0.76
N ALA A 178 14.76 -18.75 -0.26
CA ALA A 178 15.59 -17.65 0.22
C ALA A 178 16.42 -18.07 1.45
N MET A 179 15.82 -18.79 2.41
CA MET A 179 16.56 -19.28 3.58
C MET A 179 17.62 -20.32 3.20
N GLU A 180 17.33 -21.24 2.28
CA GLU A 180 18.30 -22.21 1.76
C GLU A 180 19.50 -21.51 1.10
N ASP A 181 19.27 -20.46 0.31
CA ASP A 181 20.34 -19.67 -0.28
C ASP A 181 21.20 -18.95 0.78
N LEU A 182 20.59 -18.45 1.85
CA LEU A 182 21.31 -17.83 2.97
C LEU A 182 22.17 -18.85 3.73
N GLU A 183 21.65 -20.04 3.99
CA GLU A 183 22.40 -21.14 4.61
C GLU A 183 23.60 -21.56 3.75
N LEU A 184 23.42 -21.62 2.42
CA LEU A 184 24.46 -21.97 1.45
C LEU A 184 25.39 -20.80 1.08
N ASN A 185 25.20 -19.62 1.66
CA ASN A 185 25.93 -18.39 1.33
C ASN A 185 25.87 -18.02 -0.17
N ARG A 186 24.74 -18.30 -0.82
CA ARG A 186 24.47 -17.96 -2.23
C ARG A 186 23.45 -16.84 -2.30
N ASN A 187 23.53 -16.03 -3.37
CA ASN A 187 22.50 -15.03 -3.68
C ASN A 187 22.10 -14.12 -2.49
N ILE A 188 23.04 -13.87 -1.57
CA ILE A 188 22.78 -13.30 -0.23
C ILE A 188 21.94 -12.02 -0.32
N LEU A 189 22.27 -11.11 -1.24
CA LEU A 189 21.52 -9.88 -1.46
C LEU A 189 20.04 -10.12 -1.77
N VAL A 190 19.72 -10.97 -2.75
CA VAL A 190 18.33 -11.17 -3.18
C VAL A 190 17.55 -12.03 -2.20
N ALA A 191 18.21 -13.02 -1.58
CA ALA A 191 17.63 -13.85 -0.54
C ALA A 191 17.24 -13.02 0.69
N SER A 192 18.19 -12.25 1.26
CA SER A 192 17.92 -11.39 2.41
C SER A 192 16.87 -10.33 2.11
N ALA A 193 16.92 -9.68 0.94
CA ALA A 193 15.87 -8.72 0.57
C ALA A 193 14.49 -9.35 0.44
N THR A 194 14.41 -10.60 -0.05
CA THR A 194 13.15 -11.33 -0.19
C THR A 194 12.58 -11.65 1.19
N VAL A 195 13.40 -12.17 2.11
CA VAL A 195 13.01 -12.42 3.51
C VAL A 195 12.55 -11.13 4.17
N ILE A 196 13.38 -10.09 4.19
CA ILE A 196 13.07 -8.80 4.84
C ILE A 196 11.79 -8.18 4.27
N THR A 197 11.59 -8.24 2.94
CA THR A 197 10.36 -7.70 2.32
C THR A 197 9.13 -8.49 2.76
N LEU A 198 9.20 -9.82 2.79
CA LEU A 198 8.06 -10.69 3.14
C LEU A 198 7.76 -10.69 4.63
N GLN A 199 8.73 -10.36 5.50
CA GLN A 199 8.55 -10.30 6.95
C GLN A 199 8.15 -8.92 7.46
N LEU A 200 8.70 -7.84 6.87
CA LEU A 200 8.53 -6.46 7.37
C LEU A 200 7.80 -5.54 6.40
N GLY A 201 7.56 -6.01 5.17
CA GLY A 201 6.86 -5.23 4.16
C GLY A 201 7.62 -4.00 3.68
N LEU A 202 8.93 -3.88 3.88
CA LEU A 202 9.72 -2.69 3.53
C LEU A 202 9.78 -2.44 2.01
N ARG A 203 9.97 -1.18 1.60
CA ARG A 203 10.22 -0.84 0.19
C ARG A 203 11.63 -1.27 -0.12
N ILE A 204 11.87 -1.73 -1.34
CA ILE A 204 13.23 -2.06 -1.76
C ILE A 204 14.21 -0.89 -1.61
N SER A 205 13.77 0.36 -1.80
CA SER A 205 14.60 1.55 -1.56
C SER A 205 14.99 1.79 -0.10
N GLU A 206 14.22 1.24 0.84
CA GLU A 206 14.50 1.26 2.30
C GLU A 206 15.44 0.09 2.64
N ILE A 207 15.17 -1.09 2.08
CA ILE A 207 15.97 -2.31 2.28
C ILE A 207 17.40 -2.12 1.81
N ILE A 208 17.62 -1.64 0.58
CA ILE A 208 18.99 -1.49 0.06
C ILE A 208 19.80 -0.43 0.82
N THR A 209 19.16 0.36 1.68
CA THR A 209 19.81 1.39 2.48
C THR A 209 19.89 1.05 3.97
N ILE A 210 19.63 -0.21 4.34
CA ILE A 210 19.89 -0.70 5.70
C ILE A 210 21.40 -0.60 5.96
N GLU A 211 21.75 -0.09 7.14
CA GLU A 211 23.11 0.16 7.59
C GLU A 211 23.60 -0.95 8.50
N ASN A 212 24.91 -1.06 8.68
CA ASN A 212 25.51 -2.02 9.58
C ASN A 212 25.17 -1.69 11.05
N GLY A 213 25.08 -2.73 11.88
CA GLY A 213 24.66 -2.57 13.27
C GLY A 213 23.20 -2.17 13.43
N CYS A 214 22.35 -2.46 12.44
CA CYS A 214 20.92 -2.11 12.49
C CYS A 214 20.08 -2.97 13.44
N LEU A 215 20.63 -4.05 14.00
CA LEU A 215 19.91 -4.88 14.97
C LEU A 215 20.16 -4.36 16.39
N ASP A 216 19.08 -4.21 17.14
CA ASP A 216 19.08 -3.81 18.54
C ASP A 216 18.14 -4.69 19.37
N VAL A 217 18.24 -4.65 20.69
CA VAL A 217 17.36 -5.40 21.60
C VAL A 217 16.69 -4.42 22.56
N ILE A 218 15.39 -4.20 22.39
CA ILE A 218 14.62 -3.24 23.18
C ILE A 218 13.61 -4.02 24.03
N GLY A 219 13.75 -3.96 25.35
CA GLY A 219 12.86 -4.66 26.27
C GLY A 219 12.92 -6.19 26.16
N GLY A 220 14.06 -6.73 25.67
CA GLY A 220 14.25 -8.17 25.45
C GLY A 220 13.78 -8.68 24.09
N GLU A 221 13.19 -7.82 23.26
CA GLU A 221 12.72 -8.17 21.91
C GLU A 221 13.72 -7.65 20.86
N PRO A 222 14.13 -8.48 19.89
CA PRO A 222 14.98 -8.03 18.80
C PRO A 222 14.24 -7.06 17.86
N MET A 223 14.91 -5.96 17.55
CA MET A 223 14.42 -4.90 16.68
C MET A 223 15.42 -4.65 15.55
N ILE A 224 14.92 -4.18 14.42
CA ILE A 224 15.72 -3.67 13.32
C ILE A 224 15.43 -2.17 13.13
N ASP A 225 16.48 -1.37 13.11
CA ASP A 225 16.42 0.02 12.70
C ASP A 225 16.43 0.13 11.17
N CYS A 226 15.40 0.78 10.63
CA CYS A 226 15.23 1.03 9.22
C CYS A 226 14.98 2.52 9.00
N SER A 227 15.82 3.15 8.16
CA SER A 227 15.59 4.54 7.78
C SER A 227 14.56 4.68 6.65
N THR A 228 13.65 5.65 6.79
CA THR A 228 12.67 6.04 5.77
C THR A 228 12.86 7.48 5.33
N GLY A 229 13.01 7.71 4.03
CA GLY A 229 13.20 9.05 3.43
C GLY A 229 12.11 9.45 2.43
N LYS A 230 10.99 8.71 2.38
CA LYS A 230 9.90 8.99 1.41
C LYS A 230 8.85 9.96 1.96
N LEU A 231 8.83 10.18 3.27
CA LEU A 231 7.80 10.94 3.97
C LEU A 231 8.30 12.29 4.50
N HIS A 232 9.61 12.44 4.68
CA HIS A 232 10.26 13.63 5.24
C HIS A 232 11.46 14.02 4.37
N SER A 233 11.83 15.30 4.40
CA SER A 233 13.06 15.81 3.77
C SER A 233 14.33 15.21 4.39
N GLU A 234 14.22 14.73 5.63
CA GLU A 234 15.26 14.04 6.40
C GLU A 234 14.89 12.56 6.62
N ARG A 235 15.90 11.70 6.80
CA ARG A 235 15.68 10.29 7.13
C ARG A 235 15.15 10.19 8.55
N ILE A 236 14.04 9.47 8.73
CA ILE A 236 13.55 9.10 10.06
C ILE A 236 13.92 7.64 10.32
N GLU A 237 14.50 7.38 11.47
CA GLU A 237 14.75 6.04 12.00
C GLU A 237 13.42 5.42 12.46
N VAL A 238 13.18 4.18 12.03
CA VAL A 238 11.96 3.45 12.36
C VAL A 238 12.34 2.06 12.79
N LEU A 239 12.14 1.80 14.08
CA LEU A 239 12.35 0.49 14.68
C LEU A 239 11.19 -0.44 14.33
N LYS A 240 11.52 -1.66 13.93
CA LYS A 240 10.55 -2.73 13.63
C LYS A 240 10.95 -4.02 14.33
N PRO A 241 10.00 -4.86 14.74
CA PRO A 241 10.33 -6.16 15.32
C PRO A 241 11.08 -7.02 14.29
N ALA A 242 12.18 -7.63 14.71
CA ALA A 242 12.98 -8.52 13.89
C ALA A 242 12.80 -9.96 14.39
N ASN A 243 12.17 -10.82 13.59
CA ASN A 243 12.10 -12.25 13.90
C ASN A 243 13.39 -12.97 13.50
N GLU A 244 13.49 -14.25 13.87
CA GLU A 244 14.67 -15.10 13.60
C GLU A 244 15.09 -15.10 12.12
N LEU A 245 14.13 -15.12 11.18
CA LEU A 245 14.42 -15.07 9.75
C LEU A 245 15.05 -13.74 9.33
N VAL A 246 14.56 -12.62 9.87
CA VAL A 246 15.14 -11.30 9.61
C VAL A 246 16.53 -11.20 10.24
N ILE A 247 16.71 -11.68 11.47
CA ILE A 247 18.00 -11.69 12.16
C ILE A 247 19.04 -12.47 11.35
N GLU A 248 18.70 -13.68 10.90
CA GLU A 248 19.58 -14.51 10.07
C GLU A 248 19.94 -13.80 8.75
N ALA A 249 18.95 -13.23 8.07
CA ALA A 249 19.16 -12.49 6.84
C ALA A 249 20.10 -11.28 7.01
N ILE A 250 20.02 -10.58 8.15
CA ILE A 250 20.90 -9.45 8.47
C ILE A 250 22.29 -9.93 8.84
N ASN A 251 22.44 -10.98 9.65
CA ASN A 251 23.75 -11.54 10.00
C ASN A 251 24.52 -11.99 8.76
N LYS A 252 23.86 -12.65 7.81
CA LYS A 252 24.45 -13.03 6.52
C LYS A 252 24.85 -11.82 5.68
N LEU A 253 24.06 -10.76 5.68
CA LEU A 253 24.40 -9.51 5.01
C LEU A 253 25.59 -8.81 5.65
N GLU A 254 25.66 -8.80 6.99
CA GLU A 254 26.77 -8.22 7.75
C GLU A 254 28.08 -8.87 7.36
N GLU A 255 28.14 -10.20 7.37
CA GLU A 255 29.29 -10.99 6.96
C GLU A 255 29.67 -10.73 5.50
N TYR A 256 28.69 -10.85 4.58
CA TYR A 256 28.90 -10.67 3.14
C TYR A 256 29.43 -9.27 2.79
N SER A 257 28.87 -8.23 3.40
CA SER A 257 29.19 -6.85 3.02
C SER A 257 30.37 -6.26 3.77
N LYS A 258 30.89 -6.90 4.83
CA LYS A 258 32.03 -6.41 5.61
C LYS A 258 33.23 -5.97 4.76
N PRO A 259 33.81 -6.81 3.88
CA PRO A 259 34.94 -6.39 3.04
C PRO A 259 34.58 -5.27 2.05
N LEU A 260 33.32 -5.22 1.60
CA LEU A 260 32.84 -4.17 0.69
C LEU A 260 32.65 -2.83 1.41
N ARG A 261 32.25 -2.85 2.69
CA ARG A 261 32.13 -1.67 3.54
C ARG A 261 33.51 -1.10 3.86
N GLU A 262 34.47 -1.96 4.21
CA GLU A 262 35.87 -1.58 4.45
C GLU A 262 36.51 -0.93 3.20
N GLU A 263 36.25 -1.47 2.00
CA GLU A 263 36.74 -0.91 0.74
C GLU A 263 36.08 0.45 0.40
N SER A 264 34.76 0.55 0.56
CA SER A 264 33.99 1.71 0.08
C SER A 264 33.83 2.84 1.10
N GLY A 265 34.03 2.57 2.39
CA GLY A 265 33.70 3.47 3.50
C GLY A 265 32.20 3.70 3.69
N LEU A 266 31.34 2.92 3.03
CA LEU A 266 29.88 3.07 3.13
C LEU A 266 29.31 2.19 4.25
N PRO A 267 28.34 2.68 5.04
CA PRO A 267 27.76 1.91 6.15
C PRO A 267 26.73 0.87 5.70
N TYR A 268 26.42 0.76 4.41
CA TYR A 268 25.28 -0.04 3.94
C TYR A 268 25.56 -1.53 3.86
N LEU A 269 24.53 -2.34 4.09
CA LEU A 269 24.59 -3.80 3.97
C LEU A 269 24.43 -4.31 2.52
N PHE A 270 23.70 -3.57 1.68
CA PHE A 270 23.45 -3.96 0.28
C PHE A 270 24.48 -3.36 -0.66
N LEU A 271 25.73 -3.84 -0.54
CA LEU A 271 26.83 -3.46 -1.42
C LEU A 271 27.13 -4.53 -2.47
N ASN A 272 27.59 -4.11 -3.64
CA ASN A 272 28.08 -5.00 -4.67
C ASN A 272 29.15 -4.30 -5.53
N ARG A 273 29.97 -5.09 -6.22
CA ARG A 273 30.98 -4.57 -7.15
C ARG A 273 30.35 -4.10 -8.45
N LYS A 274 30.66 -2.87 -8.84
CA LYS A 274 30.22 -2.34 -10.13
C LYS A 274 31.07 -2.89 -11.27
N ARG A 275 30.61 -3.95 -11.90
CA ARG A 275 31.29 -4.61 -13.04
C ARG A 275 31.50 -3.71 -14.28
N ASN A 276 30.83 -2.57 -14.36
CA ASN A 276 30.92 -1.66 -15.50
C ASN A 276 31.86 -0.47 -15.26
N GLU A 277 32.50 -0.39 -14.08
CA GLU A 277 33.46 0.67 -13.73
C GLU A 277 34.85 0.04 -13.55
N LYS A 278 35.90 0.74 -14.04
CA LYS A 278 37.29 0.25 -13.96
C LYS A 278 37.68 0.05 -12.49
N GLY A 279 38.24 -1.11 -12.17
CA GLY A 279 38.60 -1.48 -10.79
C GLY A 279 37.47 -2.11 -9.97
N TYR A 280 36.26 -2.24 -10.54
CA TYR A 280 35.12 -2.92 -9.91
C TYR A 280 34.83 -2.46 -8.47
N PRO A 281 34.70 -1.14 -8.25
CA PRO A 281 34.57 -0.59 -6.91
C PRO A 281 33.31 -1.12 -6.22
N ALA A 282 33.42 -1.37 -4.92
CA ALA A 282 32.28 -1.62 -4.05
C ALA A 282 31.36 -0.39 -4.02
N ALA A 283 30.07 -0.61 -4.27
CA ALA A 283 29.08 0.46 -4.22
C ALA A 283 27.70 -0.05 -3.82
N LEU A 284 26.84 0.89 -3.42
CA LEU A 284 25.45 0.63 -3.11
C LEU A 284 24.70 0.04 -4.31
N VAL A 285 23.90 -0.99 -4.06
CA VAL A 285 23.05 -1.59 -5.09
C VAL A 285 22.00 -0.59 -5.59
N ASN A 286 21.75 -0.59 -6.90
CA ASN A 286 20.83 0.35 -7.53
C ASN A 286 19.37 -0.13 -7.47
N HIS A 287 18.53 0.58 -6.71
CA HIS A 287 17.08 0.31 -6.55
C HIS A 287 16.34 0.02 -7.87
N PRO A 288 16.41 0.83 -8.95
CA PRO A 288 15.49 0.65 -10.07
C PRO A 288 15.82 -0.52 -10.99
N ASN A 289 17.06 -1.03 -10.92
CA ASN A 289 17.46 -2.24 -11.64
C ASN A 289 17.38 -3.49 -10.76
N TRP A 290 16.94 -3.37 -9.51
CA TRP A 290 16.83 -4.48 -8.57
C TRP A 290 16.10 -5.68 -9.17
N ASN A 291 14.89 -5.44 -9.69
CA ASN A 291 14.06 -6.51 -10.25
C ASN A 291 14.73 -7.19 -11.45
N LYS A 292 15.43 -6.43 -12.30
CA LYS A 292 16.10 -6.94 -13.50
C LYS A 292 17.37 -7.71 -13.18
N ASN A 293 18.17 -7.20 -12.23
CA ASN A 293 19.53 -7.67 -11.99
C ASN A 293 19.62 -8.72 -10.88
N TYR A 294 18.65 -8.77 -9.97
CA TYR A 294 18.69 -9.64 -8.79
C TYR A 294 17.46 -10.54 -8.73
N LEU A 295 16.26 -9.96 -8.57
CA LEU A 295 15.06 -10.77 -8.31
C LEU A 295 14.68 -11.68 -9.48
N ARG A 296 14.58 -11.16 -10.72
CA ARG A 296 14.15 -11.97 -11.86
C ARG A 296 15.14 -13.09 -12.21
N PRO A 297 16.47 -12.85 -12.26
CA PRO A 297 17.44 -13.93 -12.43
C PRO A 297 17.30 -15.01 -11.36
N TRP A 298 17.16 -14.62 -10.10
CA TRP A 298 16.99 -15.55 -8.98
C TRP A 298 15.73 -16.41 -9.09
N LEU A 299 14.60 -15.82 -9.48
CA LEU A 299 13.35 -16.56 -9.72
C LEU A 299 13.48 -17.57 -10.86
N ILE A 300 14.27 -17.26 -11.89
CA ILE A 300 14.56 -18.16 -13.01
C ILE A 300 15.48 -19.29 -12.56
N GLU A 301 16.57 -18.95 -11.87
CA GLU A 301 17.56 -19.90 -11.35
C GLU A 301 16.91 -20.98 -10.48
N HIS A 302 16.00 -20.59 -9.59
CA HIS A 302 15.30 -21.50 -8.67
C HIS A 302 14.00 -22.09 -9.23
N ASN A 303 13.70 -21.86 -10.51
CA ASN A 303 12.50 -22.34 -11.18
C ASN A 303 11.22 -22.05 -10.36
N ILE A 304 11.07 -20.80 -9.93
CA ILE A 304 9.87 -20.34 -9.20
C ILE A 304 8.77 -20.05 -10.23
N VAL A 305 7.84 -20.98 -10.36
CA VAL A 305 6.76 -20.95 -11.35
C VAL A 305 5.38 -20.78 -10.71
N ASP A 306 4.43 -20.22 -11.45
CA ASP A 306 3.02 -20.19 -11.07
C ASP A 306 2.32 -21.53 -11.39
N SER A 307 1.02 -21.61 -11.07
CA SER A 307 0.16 -22.76 -11.36
C SER A 307 0.12 -23.20 -12.83
N SER A 308 0.53 -22.35 -13.77
CA SER A 308 0.62 -22.68 -15.20
C SER A 308 2.00 -23.19 -15.63
N GLY A 309 2.94 -23.32 -14.70
CA GLY A 309 4.32 -23.74 -14.98
C GLY A 309 5.21 -22.65 -15.57
N LYS A 310 4.75 -21.39 -15.59
CA LYS A 310 5.53 -20.25 -16.09
C LYS A 310 6.26 -19.55 -14.94
N ILE A 311 7.49 -19.09 -15.19
CA ILE A 311 8.26 -18.28 -14.23
C ILE A 311 7.42 -17.09 -13.75
N VAL A 312 7.34 -16.95 -12.42
CA VAL A 312 6.54 -15.90 -11.81
C VAL A 312 7.12 -14.52 -12.11
N GLU A 313 6.26 -13.60 -12.56
CA GLU A 313 6.66 -12.21 -12.76
C GLU A 313 6.47 -11.44 -11.45
N PHE A 314 7.34 -11.73 -10.48
CA PHE A 314 7.35 -11.02 -9.19
C PHE A 314 8.28 -9.81 -9.27
N THR A 315 7.86 -8.75 -8.60
CA THR A 315 8.68 -7.55 -8.36
C THR A 315 8.82 -7.32 -6.86
N SER A 316 9.75 -6.46 -6.46
CA SER A 316 9.85 -6.00 -5.07
C SER A 316 8.53 -5.45 -4.51
N HIS A 317 7.73 -4.79 -5.36
CA HIS A 317 6.39 -4.37 -4.98
C HIS A 317 5.44 -5.55 -4.78
N THR A 318 5.51 -6.59 -5.62
CA THR A 318 4.72 -7.82 -5.48
C THR A 318 5.01 -8.54 -4.17
N LEU A 319 6.28 -8.70 -3.79
CA LEU A 319 6.68 -9.26 -2.50
C LEU A 319 6.11 -8.43 -1.34
N ARG A 320 6.20 -7.10 -1.44
CA ARG A 320 5.59 -6.20 -0.44
C ARG A 320 4.06 -6.29 -0.40
N HIS A 321 3.40 -6.52 -1.53
CA HIS A 321 1.97 -6.80 -1.58
C HIS A 321 1.63 -8.14 -0.91
N ALA A 322 2.52 -9.13 -1.01
CA ALA A 322 2.37 -10.40 -0.29
C ALA A 322 2.42 -10.22 1.21
N PHE A 323 3.40 -9.50 1.75
CA PHE A 323 3.41 -9.16 3.17
C PHE A 323 2.06 -8.58 3.63
N ALA A 324 1.56 -7.54 2.94
CA ALA A 324 0.30 -6.90 3.30
C ALA A 324 -0.89 -7.86 3.24
N THR A 325 -0.93 -8.74 2.25
CA THR A 325 -2.02 -9.70 2.06
C THR A 325 -2.01 -10.76 3.16
N TYR A 326 -0.87 -11.32 3.52
CA TYR A 326 -0.77 -12.33 4.58
C TYR A 326 -0.88 -11.73 5.97
N ALA A 327 -0.39 -10.51 6.20
CA ALA A 327 -0.64 -9.79 7.45
C ALA A 327 -2.15 -9.57 7.66
N LEU A 328 -2.88 -9.19 6.61
CA LEU A 328 -4.35 -9.07 6.67
C LEU A 328 -5.02 -10.43 6.94
N LYS A 329 -4.63 -11.50 6.23
CA LYS A 329 -5.15 -12.86 6.45
C LYS A 329 -4.87 -13.35 7.88
N GLY A 330 -3.71 -13.01 8.43
CA GLY A 330 -3.31 -13.30 9.81
C GLY A 330 -4.00 -12.43 10.87
N GLY A 331 -4.93 -11.55 10.46
CA GLY A 331 -5.75 -10.76 11.38
C GLY A 331 -5.14 -9.41 11.78
N ALA A 332 -4.06 -8.94 11.15
CA ALA A 332 -3.58 -7.58 11.36
C ALA A 332 -4.56 -6.56 10.76
N SER A 333 -4.78 -5.44 11.44
CA SER A 333 -5.66 -4.39 10.92
C SER A 333 -4.98 -3.60 9.80
N ILE A 334 -5.77 -2.96 8.94
CA ILE A 334 -5.26 -2.13 7.84
C ILE A 334 -4.38 -1.00 8.38
N GLU A 335 -4.70 -0.48 9.56
CA GLU A 335 -3.95 0.57 10.26
C GLU A 335 -2.57 0.06 10.67
N VAL A 336 -2.51 -1.08 11.36
CA VAL A 336 -1.25 -1.73 11.77
C VAL A 336 -0.38 -2.04 10.55
N ILE A 337 -0.97 -2.53 9.47
CA ILE A 337 -0.24 -2.80 8.23
C ILE A 337 0.24 -1.51 7.57
N SER A 338 -0.59 -0.46 7.58
CA SER A 338 -0.24 0.85 7.04
C SER A 338 0.92 1.48 7.81
N GLU A 339 0.98 1.27 9.13
CA GLU A 339 2.04 1.70 10.03
C GLU A 339 3.33 0.90 9.79
N ILE A 340 3.24 -0.43 9.76
CA ILE A 340 4.39 -1.31 9.45
C ILE A 340 4.94 -1.00 8.05
N MET A 341 4.08 -0.75 7.07
CA MET A 341 4.48 -0.41 5.71
C MET A 341 4.83 1.08 5.54
N ASN A 342 4.62 1.93 6.53
CA ASN A 342 4.91 3.35 6.50
C ASN A 342 4.27 4.07 5.28
N HIS A 343 2.94 4.00 5.18
CA HIS A 343 2.14 4.64 4.12
C HIS A 343 1.65 6.05 4.52
N LYS A 344 1.83 7.04 3.62
CA LYS A 344 1.39 8.45 3.82
C LYS A 344 -0.13 8.61 3.95
N THR A 345 -0.91 7.67 3.43
CA THR A 345 -2.38 7.71 3.44
C THR A 345 -2.95 6.29 3.49
N ILE A 346 -4.04 6.10 4.23
CA ILE A 346 -4.81 4.83 4.32
C ILE A 346 -5.29 4.38 2.93
N ARG A 347 -5.45 5.31 1.97
CA ARG A 347 -5.87 5.03 0.58
C ARG A 347 -4.90 4.13 -0.18
N GLY A 348 -3.59 4.26 0.08
CA GLY A 348 -2.58 3.31 -0.43
C GLY A 348 -2.79 1.90 0.12
N THR A 349 -3.34 1.80 1.33
CA THR A 349 -3.66 0.56 2.04
C THR A 349 -5.04 -0.02 1.67
N GLN A 350 -5.94 0.79 1.11
CA GLN A 350 -7.25 0.32 0.63
C GLN A 350 -7.17 -0.64 -0.56
N HIS A 351 -6.11 -0.59 -1.38
CA HIS A 351 -5.91 -1.51 -2.50
C HIS A 351 -5.66 -2.97 -2.05
N TYR A 352 -5.23 -3.21 -0.80
CA TYR A 352 -4.97 -4.55 -0.25
C TYR A 352 -6.23 -5.27 0.25
N THR A 353 -7.40 -4.63 0.18
CA THR A 353 -8.68 -5.18 0.68
C THR A 353 -9.39 -6.08 -0.32
N HIS A 354 -8.88 -6.23 -1.55
CA HIS A 354 -9.53 -7.02 -2.59
C HIS A 354 -9.63 -8.53 -2.30
N PRO A 355 -8.62 -9.21 -1.71
CA PRO A 355 -8.74 -10.61 -1.27
C PRO A 355 -9.76 -10.78 -0.13
N ILE A 356 -9.94 -9.72 0.67
CA ILE A 356 -10.83 -9.69 1.84
C ILE A 356 -12.27 -9.34 1.42
N GLN A 357 -12.54 -9.03 0.15
CA GLN A 357 -13.89 -8.69 -0.28
C GLN A 357 -14.85 -9.86 -0.07
N GLU A 358 -14.48 -11.10 -0.39
CA GLU A 358 -15.36 -12.27 -0.17
C GLU A 358 -15.59 -12.55 1.32
N GLU A 359 -14.56 -12.41 2.15
CA GLU A 359 -14.66 -12.65 3.59
C GLU A 359 -15.39 -11.50 4.32
N VAL A 360 -15.15 -10.25 3.95
CA VAL A 360 -15.93 -9.08 4.39
C VAL A 360 -17.37 -9.17 3.92
N LYS A 361 -17.64 -9.63 2.69
CA LYS A 361 -19.00 -9.85 2.18
C LYS A 361 -19.70 -10.94 2.99
N ARG A 362 -19.03 -12.04 3.30
CA ARG A 362 -19.57 -13.13 4.13
C ARG A 362 -19.91 -12.62 5.53
N ARG A 363 -18.95 -12.01 6.22
CA ARG A 363 -19.10 -11.47 7.59
C ARG A 363 -20.16 -10.36 7.67
N PHE A 364 -20.28 -9.52 6.64
CA PHE A 364 -21.28 -8.44 6.62
C PHE A 364 -22.69 -8.96 6.28
N ASN A 365 -22.81 -10.01 5.46
CA ASN A 365 -24.09 -10.71 5.25
C ASN A 365 -24.55 -11.43 6.52
N GLU A 366 -23.64 -12.12 7.22
CA GLU A 366 -23.93 -12.80 8.48
C GLU A 366 -24.47 -11.83 9.54
N VAL A 367 -23.93 -10.62 9.64
CA VAL A 367 -24.35 -9.59 10.60
C VAL A 367 -25.71 -8.97 10.31
N LEU A 368 -26.11 -8.88 9.03
CA LEU A 368 -27.31 -8.16 8.60
C LEU A 368 -28.48 -9.08 8.21
N ASN A 369 -28.28 -10.38 8.31
CA ASN A 369 -29.34 -11.37 8.15
C ASN A 369 -30.25 -11.42 9.38
N GLU A 370 -31.52 -11.72 9.13
CA GLU A 370 -32.52 -11.91 10.18
C GLU A 370 -32.09 -13.10 11.07
N GLY A 371 -31.88 -12.85 12.37
CA GLY A 371 -31.41 -13.88 13.32
C GLY A 371 -29.92 -13.87 13.66
N ALA A 372 -29.11 -12.95 13.10
CA ALA A 372 -27.68 -12.84 13.40
C ALA A 372 -27.38 -12.80 14.91
N ILE A 373 -26.40 -13.60 15.35
CA ILE A 373 -25.81 -13.52 16.69
C ILE A 373 -24.84 -12.35 16.71
N LEU A 374 -25.15 -11.32 17.50
CA LEU A 374 -24.39 -10.08 17.56
C LEU A 374 -24.06 -9.76 19.01
N SER A 375 -22.80 -9.42 19.27
CA SER A 375 -22.36 -8.89 20.56
C SER A 375 -21.83 -7.46 20.42
N GLY A 376 -22.15 -6.61 21.39
CA GLY A 376 -21.75 -5.20 21.44
C GLY A 376 -22.89 -4.27 21.87
N LYS A 377 -22.54 -3.05 22.30
CA LYS A 377 -23.47 -2.13 22.99
C LYS A 377 -24.70 -1.69 22.17
N LYS A 378 -24.67 -1.81 20.84
CA LYS A 378 -25.79 -1.49 19.94
C LYS A 378 -26.43 -2.73 19.28
N ALA A 379 -26.01 -3.94 19.67
CA ALA A 379 -26.46 -5.17 19.03
C ALA A 379 -27.99 -5.32 19.06
N LEU A 380 -28.64 -5.08 20.21
CA LEU A 380 -30.11 -5.16 20.36
C LEU A 380 -30.85 -4.18 19.45
N GLN A 381 -30.49 -2.89 19.50
CA GLN A 381 -31.13 -1.85 18.68
C GLN A 381 -31.04 -2.15 17.19
N ILE A 382 -29.95 -2.79 16.76
CA ILE A 382 -29.76 -3.17 15.36
C ILE A 382 -30.59 -4.40 15.02
N ARG A 383 -30.64 -5.41 15.90
CA ARG A 383 -31.51 -6.59 15.72
C ARG A 383 -32.99 -6.20 15.64
N ASP A 384 -33.46 -5.31 16.50
CA ASP A 384 -34.86 -4.90 16.52
C ASP A 384 -35.23 -4.13 15.24
N LYS A 385 -34.36 -3.21 14.79
CA LYS A 385 -34.54 -2.53 13.49
C LYS A 385 -34.52 -3.49 12.30
N LEU A 386 -33.67 -4.52 12.34
CA LEU A 386 -33.61 -5.55 11.31
C LEU A 386 -34.85 -6.46 11.33
N LYS A 387 -35.52 -6.66 12.47
CA LYS A 387 -36.80 -7.40 12.55
C LYS A 387 -37.97 -6.60 12.00
N GLU A 388 -38.08 -5.31 12.37
CA GLU A 388 -39.22 -4.47 11.99
C GLU A 388 -39.20 -4.05 10.52
N ASN A 389 -38.02 -3.77 9.96
CA ASN A 389 -37.91 -3.31 8.58
C ASN A 389 -36.52 -3.64 8.01
N ASN A 390 -36.25 -4.92 7.68
CA ASN A 390 -34.96 -5.32 7.13
C ASN A 390 -34.75 -4.73 5.71
N PRO A 391 -33.91 -3.69 5.53
CA PRO A 391 -33.69 -3.13 4.20
C PRO A 391 -32.81 -4.05 3.34
N PHE A 392 -32.37 -5.21 3.83
CA PHE A 392 -31.49 -6.17 3.18
C PHE A 392 -32.21 -7.45 2.73
N LYS A 393 -33.53 -7.58 2.95
CA LYS A 393 -34.32 -8.76 2.53
C LYS A 393 -34.23 -8.97 1.01
N GLY A 394 -33.74 -10.14 0.57
CA GLY A 394 -33.67 -10.55 -0.84
C GLY A 394 -32.59 -9.88 -1.71
N LYS A 395 -31.53 -9.28 -1.13
CA LYS A 395 -30.54 -8.50 -1.91
C LYS A 395 -29.28 -9.31 -2.26
N THR A 396 -28.87 -9.20 -3.52
CA THR A 396 -27.65 -9.85 -4.05
C THR A 396 -26.37 -9.31 -3.40
N VAL A 397 -25.30 -10.11 -3.41
CA VAL A 397 -23.96 -9.79 -2.85
C VAL A 397 -23.43 -8.41 -3.27
N ASN A 398 -23.74 -7.96 -4.49
CA ASN A 398 -23.29 -6.68 -5.03
C ASN A 398 -24.06 -5.47 -4.44
N GLN A 399 -25.34 -5.66 -4.10
CA GLN A 399 -26.16 -4.62 -3.47
C GLN A 399 -25.74 -4.40 -2.01
N VAL A 400 -25.34 -5.48 -1.32
CA VAL A 400 -24.84 -5.43 0.05
C VAL A 400 -23.51 -4.67 0.14
N ASP A 401 -22.56 -4.92 -0.76
CA ASP A 401 -21.28 -4.18 -0.78
C ASP A 401 -21.46 -2.71 -1.18
N LYS A 402 -22.44 -2.39 -2.05
CA LYS A 402 -22.86 -1.00 -2.31
C LYS A 402 -23.43 -0.33 -1.05
N LEU A 403 -24.26 -1.02 -0.28
CA LEU A 403 -24.83 -0.51 0.97
C LEU A 403 -23.76 -0.32 2.05
N ARG A 404 -22.86 -1.28 2.24
CA ARG A 404 -21.69 -1.14 3.13
C ARG A 404 -20.84 0.07 2.76
N ARG A 405 -20.55 0.27 1.47
CA ARG A 405 -19.82 1.46 0.98
C ARG A 405 -20.59 2.76 1.19
N ALA A 406 -21.90 2.77 0.95
CA ALA A 406 -22.76 3.93 1.16
C ALA A 406 -22.88 4.28 2.66
N MET A 407 -23.01 3.28 3.52
CA MET A 407 -23.05 3.40 4.98
C MET A 407 -21.66 3.56 5.62
N LYS A 408 -20.60 3.45 4.81
CA LYS A 408 -19.18 3.61 5.18
C LYS A 408 -18.78 2.76 6.41
N ILE A 409 -19.31 1.54 6.51
CA ILE A 409 -19.03 0.63 7.63
C ILE A 409 -17.64 -0.01 7.45
N GLN A 410 -16.81 0.08 8.50
CA GLN A 410 -15.45 -0.44 8.52
C GLN A 410 -15.39 -1.82 9.17
N VAL A 411 -14.73 -2.78 8.52
CA VAL A 411 -14.46 -4.09 9.09
C VAL A 411 -13.12 -4.04 9.82
N LEU A 412 -13.12 -4.50 11.07
CA LEU A 412 -11.96 -4.61 11.93
C LEU A 412 -11.49 -6.08 11.96
N SER A 413 -10.30 -6.31 12.50
CA SER A 413 -9.73 -7.66 12.67
C SER A 413 -10.51 -8.56 13.63
N HIS A 414 -11.36 -7.98 14.49
CA HIS A 414 -12.06 -8.67 15.58
C HIS A 414 -13.55 -8.28 15.65
N GLY A 415 -14.09 -7.64 14.61
CA GLY A 415 -15.47 -7.19 14.57
C GLY A 415 -15.73 -6.10 13.53
N LEU A 416 -16.71 -5.26 13.79
CA LEU A 416 -17.18 -4.19 12.91
C LEU A 416 -17.22 -2.85 13.65
N CYS A 417 -16.89 -1.78 12.93
CA CYS A 417 -16.99 -0.41 13.40
C CYS A 417 -18.08 0.34 12.63
N LEU A 418 -19.09 0.81 13.37
CA LEU A 418 -20.22 1.60 12.85
C LEU A 418 -20.00 3.13 12.99
N HIS A 419 -18.77 3.58 13.24
CA HIS A 419 -18.49 5.00 13.46
C HIS A 419 -18.42 5.79 12.15
N HIS A 420 -18.89 7.05 12.15
CA HIS A 420 -18.96 7.90 10.95
C HIS A 420 -17.60 8.57 10.62
N PRO A 421 -17.08 8.47 9.38
CA PRO A 421 -15.70 8.84 9.06
C PRO A 421 -15.40 10.34 8.90
N MET A 422 -16.36 11.27 9.08
CA MET A 422 -16.06 12.72 9.00
C MET A 422 -15.16 13.25 10.14
N ARG A 423 -14.79 12.41 11.11
CA ARG A 423 -13.87 12.79 12.18
C ARG A 423 -12.39 12.71 11.85
N ASN A 424 -12.00 12.17 10.68
CA ASN A 424 -10.62 12.17 10.13
C ASN A 424 -9.46 11.68 11.04
N GLU A 425 -9.75 11.24 12.27
CA GLU A 425 -8.79 10.69 13.23
C GLU A 425 -9.18 9.24 13.56
N PRO A 426 -8.30 8.25 13.33
CA PRO A 426 -8.54 6.89 13.79
C PRO A 426 -8.53 6.85 15.32
N CYS A 427 -9.26 5.90 15.93
CA CYS A 427 -9.20 5.69 17.37
C CYS A 427 -7.75 5.37 17.78
N ALA A 428 -7.16 6.20 18.64
CA ALA A 428 -5.77 6.06 19.05
C ALA A 428 -5.59 4.86 20.00
N GLY A 429 -5.13 3.73 19.46
CA GLY A 429 -4.65 2.59 20.24
C GLY A 429 -5.40 1.27 20.01
N ASP A 430 -4.64 0.18 20.15
CA ASP A 430 -5.20 -1.18 20.10
C ASP A 430 -6.19 -1.43 21.25
N GLY A 431 -7.33 -2.05 20.93
CA GLY A 431 -8.37 -2.44 21.91
C GLY A 431 -9.35 -1.34 22.32
N VAL A 432 -9.17 -0.09 21.90
CA VAL A 432 -10.09 1.03 22.20
C VAL A 432 -11.51 0.78 21.70
N CYS A 433 -11.62 0.03 20.60
CA CYS A 433 -12.90 -0.37 20.02
C CYS A 433 -13.70 -1.35 20.90
N LEU A 434 -13.06 -2.20 21.73
CA LEU A 434 -13.76 -3.17 22.57
C LEU A 434 -14.75 -2.50 23.55
N GLY A 435 -14.38 -1.33 24.08
CA GLY A 435 -15.25 -0.52 24.93
C GLY A 435 -16.18 0.45 24.17
N CYS A 436 -16.04 0.55 22.86
CA CYS A 436 -16.72 1.56 22.04
C CYS A 436 -18.19 1.23 21.80
N ARG A 437 -19.06 2.24 21.86
CA ARG A 437 -20.50 2.09 21.57
C ARG A 437 -20.82 1.73 20.11
N ASN A 438 -19.88 1.95 19.19
CA ASN A 438 -20.07 1.68 17.77
C ASN A 438 -19.39 0.38 17.32
N PHE A 439 -18.82 -0.39 18.25
CA PHE A 439 -18.22 -1.67 17.96
C PHE A 439 -19.26 -2.79 18.06
N LEU A 440 -19.17 -3.74 17.12
CA LEU A 440 -19.95 -4.97 17.08
C LEU A 440 -19.06 -6.15 16.74
N THR A 441 -19.44 -7.34 17.14
CA THR A 441 -18.75 -8.56 16.76
C THR A 441 -19.70 -9.76 16.68
N THR A 442 -19.22 -10.87 16.13
CA THR A 442 -19.98 -12.08 15.78
C THR A 442 -19.25 -13.35 16.22
N PRO A 443 -19.93 -14.52 16.25
CA PRO A 443 -19.34 -15.80 16.62
C PRO A 443 -18.08 -16.18 15.84
N GLU A 444 -17.95 -15.79 14.57
CA GLU A 444 -16.74 -16.11 13.78
C GLU A 444 -15.45 -15.48 14.37
N PHE A 445 -15.59 -14.43 15.19
CA PHE A 445 -14.48 -13.80 15.89
C PHE A 445 -14.26 -14.34 17.30
N LEU A 446 -15.03 -15.34 17.74
CA LEU A 446 -14.95 -15.88 19.10
C LEU A 446 -13.55 -16.39 19.43
N ASP A 447 -12.92 -17.14 18.52
CA ASP A 447 -11.56 -17.64 18.70
C ASP A 447 -10.52 -16.50 18.71
N VAL A 448 -10.78 -15.45 17.94
CA VAL A 448 -9.94 -14.23 17.94
C VAL A 448 -10.04 -13.54 19.31
N HIS A 449 -11.24 -13.41 19.88
CA HIS A 449 -11.45 -12.84 21.22
C HIS A 449 -10.84 -13.70 22.32
N LYS A 450 -10.99 -15.04 22.26
CA LYS A 450 -10.36 -15.98 23.20
C LYS A 450 -8.84 -15.90 23.16
N GLY A 451 -8.27 -15.92 21.95
CA GLY A 451 -6.83 -15.76 21.74
C GLY A 451 -6.32 -14.41 22.26
N ARG A 452 -7.09 -13.34 22.07
CA ARG A 452 -6.77 -12.02 22.59
C ARG A 452 -6.86 -11.94 24.12
N LEU A 453 -7.89 -12.53 24.72
CA LEU A 453 -8.05 -12.62 26.18
C LEU A 453 -6.86 -13.35 26.81
N LYS A 454 -6.40 -14.44 26.20
CA LYS A 454 -5.20 -15.16 26.64
C LYS A 454 -3.95 -14.28 26.62
N ARG A 455 -3.75 -13.49 25.56
CA ARG A 455 -2.62 -12.54 25.48
C ARG A 455 -2.72 -11.44 26.54
N VAL A 456 -3.89 -10.82 26.70
CA VAL A 456 -4.12 -9.77 27.71
C VAL A 456 -3.85 -10.29 29.12
N ARG A 457 -4.29 -11.52 29.45
CA ARG A 457 -3.99 -12.15 30.74
C ARG A 457 -2.50 -12.43 30.95
N ASN A 458 -1.81 -12.90 29.91
CA ASN A 458 -0.36 -13.10 29.96
C ASN A 458 0.39 -11.78 30.16
N GLU A 459 -0.07 -10.69 29.54
CA GLU A 459 0.49 -9.35 29.72
C GLU A 459 0.19 -8.78 31.12
N LEU A 460 -1.03 -8.98 31.64
CA LEU A 460 -1.39 -8.62 33.01
C LEU A 460 -0.50 -9.31 34.04
N ALA A 461 -0.18 -10.59 33.83
CA ALA A 461 0.72 -11.34 34.72
C ALA A 461 2.16 -10.79 34.75
N LYS A 462 2.56 -10.05 33.71
CA LYS A 462 3.90 -9.44 33.59
C LYS A 462 3.91 -7.94 33.89
N ALA A 463 2.74 -7.31 34.02
CA ALA A 463 2.62 -5.87 34.18
C ALA A 463 3.02 -5.43 35.60
N PRO A 464 3.72 -4.28 35.75
CA PRO A 464 3.99 -3.70 37.06
C PRO A 464 2.68 -3.28 37.75
N ASN A 465 2.57 -3.56 39.05
CA ASN A 465 1.37 -3.30 39.86
C ASN A 465 1.06 -1.79 39.95
N GLU A 466 -0.22 -1.46 39.83
CA GLU A 466 -0.86 -0.15 40.04
C GLU A 466 -0.49 0.95 39.03
N GLY A 467 -0.27 0.57 37.76
CA GLY A 467 0.05 1.50 36.65
C GLY A 467 -1.11 1.81 35.68
N PRO A 468 -1.06 2.91 34.91
CA PRO A 468 -2.01 3.21 33.82
C PRO A 468 -2.10 2.11 32.76
N TYR A 469 -1.00 1.39 32.54
CA TYR A 469 -0.91 0.25 31.62
C TYR A 469 -1.70 -0.96 32.12
N GLU A 470 -1.53 -1.35 33.38
CA GLU A 470 -2.29 -2.44 34.00
C GLU A 470 -3.80 -2.13 34.01
N ASN A 471 -4.18 -0.90 34.37
CA ASN A 471 -5.57 -0.45 34.36
C ASN A 471 -6.20 -0.53 32.95
N LYS A 472 -5.43 -0.24 31.91
CA LYS A 472 -5.87 -0.41 30.52
C LYS A 472 -6.10 -1.88 30.19
N LEU A 473 -5.16 -2.76 30.56
CA LEU A 473 -5.26 -4.20 30.31
C LEU A 473 -6.44 -4.83 31.06
N ARG A 474 -6.69 -4.45 32.33
CA ARG A 474 -7.86 -4.91 33.10
C ARG A 474 -9.19 -4.50 32.47
N LYS A 475 -9.27 -3.26 31.96
CA LYS A 475 -10.46 -2.81 31.20
C LYS A 475 -10.67 -3.64 29.93
N MET A 476 -9.59 -3.94 29.20
CA MET A 476 -9.66 -4.78 28.01
C MET A 476 -10.07 -6.23 28.35
N GLU A 477 -9.54 -6.78 29.44
CA GLU A 477 -9.92 -8.09 29.94
C GLU A 477 -11.43 -8.16 30.21
N ASN A 478 -11.97 -7.19 30.95
CA ASN A 478 -13.41 -7.14 31.26
C ASN A 478 -14.27 -7.11 29.99
N TYR A 479 -13.95 -6.24 29.03
CA TYR A 479 -14.69 -6.19 27.77
C TYR A 479 -14.64 -7.51 26.99
N LEU A 480 -13.48 -8.17 26.96
CA LEU A 480 -13.33 -9.45 26.27
C LEU A 480 -14.11 -10.57 26.96
N VAL A 481 -14.09 -10.62 28.29
CA VAL A 481 -14.89 -11.58 29.06
C VAL A 481 -16.38 -11.39 28.78
N ASP A 482 -16.87 -10.15 28.81
CA ASP A 482 -18.28 -9.83 28.54
C ASP A 482 -18.69 -10.24 27.12
N ILE A 483 -17.87 -9.88 26.12
CA ILE A 483 -18.12 -10.22 24.71
C ILE A 483 -18.12 -11.73 24.49
N ILE A 484 -17.15 -12.45 25.05
CA ILE A 484 -17.05 -13.91 24.92
C ILE A 484 -18.25 -14.58 25.56
N ALA A 485 -18.61 -14.17 26.79
CA ALA A 485 -19.76 -14.73 27.51
C ALA A 485 -21.08 -14.49 26.76
N ASP A 486 -21.28 -13.28 26.22
CA ASP A 486 -22.47 -12.94 25.44
C ASP A 486 -22.55 -13.73 24.13
N LEU A 487 -21.44 -13.86 23.39
CA LEU A 487 -21.38 -14.69 22.18
C LEU A 487 -21.66 -16.17 22.48
N GLU A 488 -20.99 -16.76 23.47
CA GLU A 488 -21.18 -18.16 23.85
C GLU A 488 -22.60 -18.44 24.33
N LYS A 489 -23.18 -17.52 25.12
CA LYS A 489 -24.57 -17.60 25.54
C LYS A 489 -25.50 -17.57 24.33
N GLN A 490 -25.35 -16.62 23.42
CA GLN A 490 -26.20 -16.52 22.23
C GLN A 490 -26.06 -17.73 21.29
N ILE A 491 -24.85 -18.29 21.14
CA ILE A 491 -24.61 -19.54 20.38
C ILE A 491 -25.38 -20.71 21.01
N SER A 492 -25.29 -20.88 22.34
CA SER A 492 -26.00 -21.94 23.06
C SER A 492 -27.53 -21.82 23.00
N TYR A 493 -28.07 -20.60 22.88
CA TYR A 493 -29.51 -20.36 22.70
C TYR A 493 -30.00 -20.68 21.28
N SER A 494 -29.19 -20.45 20.25
CA SER A 494 -29.55 -20.74 18.85
C SER A 494 -29.72 -22.23 18.51
N GLY A 495 -29.30 -23.13 19.42
CA GLY A 495 -29.48 -24.58 19.33
C GLY A 495 -30.78 -25.11 19.98
N LYS A 496 -31.66 -24.25 20.49
CA LYS A 496 -32.98 -24.62 21.03
C LYS A 496 -34.07 -23.81 20.33
N GLU A 497 -35.09 -24.49 19.82
CA GLU A 497 -36.22 -23.94 19.07
C GLU A 497 -37.11 -23.00 19.92
N ASP A 498 -36.66 -21.79 20.28
CA ASP A 498 -37.53 -20.64 20.60
C ASP A 498 -36.69 -19.34 20.76
N ASN A 499 -36.72 -18.46 19.76
CA ASN A 499 -35.99 -17.19 19.75
C ASN A 499 -36.70 -16.05 20.52
N SER A 500 -37.77 -16.33 21.29
CA SER A 500 -38.60 -15.29 21.91
C SER A 500 -38.19 -14.85 23.33
N LYS A 501 -37.22 -15.50 23.98
CA LYS A 501 -36.96 -15.30 25.43
C LYS A 501 -35.56 -14.84 25.86
N TYR A 502 -34.69 -14.39 24.96
CA TYR A 502 -33.41 -13.80 25.39
C TYR A 502 -33.59 -12.38 25.94
N LYS A 503 -33.40 -12.19 27.26
CA LYS A 503 -33.23 -10.87 27.90
C LYS A 503 -31.78 -10.67 28.35
N ASP A 504 -31.25 -9.48 28.07
CA ASP A 504 -29.89 -9.01 28.40
C ASP A 504 -29.68 -8.89 29.92
N PRO A 505 -28.51 -9.25 30.48
CA PRO A 505 -28.12 -8.91 31.85
C PRO A 505 -28.10 -7.40 32.18
N ALA A 506 -28.09 -6.50 31.20
CA ALA A 506 -27.90 -5.06 31.42
C ALA A 506 -29.11 -4.27 31.99
N THR A 507 -30.21 -4.91 32.39
CA THR A 507 -31.29 -4.24 33.15
C THR A 507 -31.09 -4.22 34.68
N VAL A 508 -29.98 -4.75 35.20
CA VAL A 508 -29.68 -4.69 36.64
C VAL A 508 -28.40 -3.88 36.86
N GLY A 509 -28.52 -2.56 36.89
CA GLY A 509 -27.39 -1.67 37.13
C GLY A 509 -27.64 -0.24 36.71
N GLY A 510 -28.66 0.38 37.29
CA GLY A 510 -28.82 1.82 37.20
C GLY A 510 -27.62 2.52 37.86
N LEU A 511 -26.81 3.19 37.05
CA LEU A 511 -25.94 4.26 37.52
C LEU A 511 -26.42 5.54 36.83
N LYS A 512 -26.94 6.43 37.68
CA LYS A 512 -27.26 7.83 37.39
C LYS A 512 -26.05 8.58 36.85
#